data_AF-A0A1F4SL60-F1
#
_entry.id   AF-A0A1F4SL60-F1
#
_cell.length_a   1.000
_cell.length_b   1.000
_cell.length_c   1.000
_cell.angle_alpha   90.00
_cell.angle_beta   90.00
_cell.angle_gamma   90.00
#
_symmetry.space_group_name_H-M   'P 1'
#
loop_
_entity.id
_entity.type
_entity.pdbx_description
1 polymer ?
#
loop_
_entity_poly.entity_id
_entity_poly.type
_entity_poly.pdbx_seq_one_letter_code
_entity_poly.pdbx_strand_id
1 'polypeptide(L)'
;MFDHTFNVLKESMETTVIQQEIAANNLANINTPGYEPLEFDKELKIAIKRLDKKKVILEDEMNEISQNALKYSSLVKLLSQKINILKTIASQGRR
;
A
#
# COMPACT_ATOMS: atom_id res chain seq x y z
N MET A 1 -19.18 0.49 -27.10
CA MET A 1 -20.52 0.56 -26.46
C MET A 1 -20.69 -0.52 -25.39
N PHE A 2 -20.39 -1.79 -25.69
CA PHE A 2 -20.46 -2.92 -24.74
C PHE A 2 -19.65 -2.70 -23.45
N ASP A 3 -18.42 -2.19 -23.56
CA ASP A 3 -17.56 -1.94 -22.39
C ASP A 3 -18.12 -0.86 -21.45
N HIS A 4 -18.77 0.17 -22.00
CA HIS A 4 -19.35 1.24 -21.19
C HIS A 4 -20.55 0.74 -20.39
N THR A 5 -21.46 -0.02 -21.02
CA THR A 5 -22.60 -0.62 -20.31
C THR A 5 -22.16 -1.62 -19.25
N PHE A 6 -21.10 -2.39 -19.52
CA PHE A 6 -20.53 -3.31 -18.55
C PHE A 6 -19.89 -2.55 -17.36
N ASN A 7 -19.16 -1.46 -17.63
CA ASN A 7 -18.55 -0.64 -16.60
C ASN A 7 -19.60 0.07 -15.72
N VAL A 8 -20.65 0.63 -16.32
CA VAL A 8 -21.75 1.25 -15.57
C VAL A 8 -22.48 0.21 -14.73
N LEU A 9 -22.73 -0.99 -15.28
CA LEU A 9 -23.33 -2.08 -14.51
C LEU A 9 -22.44 -2.46 -13.33
N LYS A 10 -21.14 -2.65 -13.54
CA LYS A 10 -20.17 -2.95 -12.50
C LYS A 10 -20.17 -1.88 -11.40
N GLU A 11 -20.10 -0.60 -11.76
CA GLU A 11 -20.12 0.52 -10.82
C GLU A 11 -21.43 0.58 -10.03
N SER A 12 -22.57 0.33 -10.69
CA SER A 12 -23.87 0.28 -10.02
C SER A 12 -23.96 -0.87 -9.02
N MET A 13 -23.41 -2.04 -9.35
CA MET A 13 -23.35 -3.19 -8.45
C MET A 13 -22.47 -2.90 -7.23
N GLU A 14 -21.28 -2.32 -7.45
CA GLU A 14 -20.37 -1.91 -6.37
C GLU A 14 -21.03 -0.89 -5.43
N THR A 15 -21.75 0.08 -5.98
CA THR A 15 -22.53 1.08 -5.22
C THR A 15 -23.61 0.40 -4.37
N THR A 16 -24.39 -0.52 -4.95
CA THR A 16 -25.45 -1.24 -4.23
C THR A 16 -24.89 -2.07 -3.08
N VAL A 17 -23.75 -2.74 -3.26
CA VAL A 17 -23.11 -3.51 -2.20
C VAL A 17 -22.75 -2.62 -1.00
N ILE A 18 -22.15 -1.46 -1.26
CA ILE A 18 -21.77 -0.51 -0.19
C ILE A 18 -23.03 0.04 0.51
N GLN A 19 -24.09 0.36 -0.23
CA GLN A 19 -25.35 0.80 0.36
C GLN A 19 -25.96 -0.27 1.27
N GLN A 20 -25.91 -1.54 0.86
CA GLN A 20 -26.38 -2.67 1.65
C GLN A 20 -25.57 -2.82 2.94
N GLU A 21 -24.24 -2.67 2.87
CA GLU A 21 -23.36 -2.73 4.03
C GLU A 21 -23.65 -1.60 5.04
N ILE A 22 -23.86 -0.38 4.56
CA ILE A 22 -24.21 0.76 5.42
C ILE A 22 -25.59 0.56 6.06
N ALA A 23 -26.57 0.10 5.29
CA ALA A 23 -27.90 -0.21 5.81
C ALA A 23 -27.84 -1.30 6.89
N ALA A 24 -27.06 -2.36 6.66
CA ALA A 24 -26.86 -3.44 7.63
C ALA A 24 -26.18 -2.93 8.92
N ASN A 25 -25.13 -2.11 8.80
CA ASN A 25 -24.45 -1.51 9.94
C ASN A 25 -25.36 -0.57 10.74
N ASN A 26 -26.14 0.27 10.06
CA ASN A 26 -27.10 1.16 10.71
C ASN A 26 -28.22 0.38 11.40
N LEU A 27 -28.74 -0.67 10.76
CA LEU A 27 -29.77 -1.52 11.35
C LEU A 27 -29.26 -2.29 12.57
N ALA A 28 -28.02 -2.81 12.51
CA ALA A 28 -27.41 -3.52 13.62
C ALA A 28 -27.20 -2.63 14.85
N ASN A 29 -26.87 -1.35 14.63
CA ASN A 29 -26.51 -0.42 15.71
C ASN A 29 -27.59 0.62 16.05
N ILE A 30 -28.78 0.56 15.43
CA ILE A 30 -29.86 1.53 15.64
C ILE A 30 -30.29 1.67 17.12
N ASN A 31 -30.13 0.59 17.89
CA ASN A 31 -30.50 0.54 19.31
C ASN A 31 -29.29 0.70 20.26
N THR A 32 -28.09 0.94 19.73
CA THR A 32 -26.88 1.16 20.54
C THR A 32 -26.86 2.62 21.00
N PRO A 33 -26.91 2.92 22.32
CA PRO A 33 -26.88 4.30 22.80
C PRO A 33 -25.66 5.06 22.31
N GLY A 34 -25.88 6.24 21.71
CA GLY A 34 -24.81 7.09 21.17
C GLY A 34 -24.33 6.72 19.76
N TYR A 35 -24.99 5.78 19.07
CA TYR A 35 -24.67 5.46 17.67
C TYR A 35 -25.20 6.55 16.71
N GLU A 36 -24.33 7.07 15.86
CA GLU A 36 -24.69 7.98 14.77
C GLU A 36 -24.79 7.19 13.45
N PRO A 37 -25.91 7.28 12.72
CA PRO A 37 -26.07 6.58 11.44
C PRO A 37 -25.02 7.00 10.41
N LEU A 38 -24.46 6.00 9.74
CA LEU A 38 -23.54 6.21 8.62
C LEU A 38 -24.34 6.65 7.38
N GLU A 39 -23.88 7.71 6.72
CA GLU A 39 -24.43 8.18 5.45
C GLU A 39 -23.55 7.71 4.28
N PHE A 40 -24.19 7.16 3.25
CA PHE A 40 -23.51 6.63 2.06
C PHE A 40 -22.56 7.65 1.41
N ASP A 41 -23.00 8.89 1.18
CA ASP A 41 -22.19 9.90 0.50
C ASP A 41 -20.96 10.32 1.31
N LYS A 42 -21.04 10.28 2.64
CA LYS A 42 -19.91 10.60 3.52
C LYS A 42 -18.91 9.46 3.51
N GLU A 43 -19.37 8.23 3.68
CA GLU A 43 -18.50 7.04 3.69
C GLU A 43 -17.86 6.78 2.32
N LEU A 44 -18.57 6.99 1.22
CA LEU A 44 -18.01 6.88 -0.12
C LEU A 44 -16.86 7.87 -0.34
N LYS A 45 -17.03 9.13 0.08
CA LYS A 45 -15.97 10.15 0.00
C LYS A 45 -14.77 9.78 0.89
N ILE A 46 -15.00 9.21 2.06
CA ILE A 46 -13.94 8.74 2.96
C ILE A 46 -13.19 7.56 2.32
N ALA A 47 -13.92 6.59 1.75
CA ALA A 47 -13.33 5.43 1.08
C ALA A 47 -12.46 5.84 -0.11
N ILE A 48 -12.94 6.75 -0.97
CA ILE A 48 -12.16 7.29 -2.10
C ILE A 48 -10.90 7.99 -1.60
N LYS A 49 -11.00 8.88 -0.59
CA LYS A 49 -9.83 9.55 0.00
C LYS A 49 -8.83 8.57 0.62
N ARG A 50 -9.31 7.48 1.24
CA ARG A 50 -8.46 6.43 1.80
C ARG A 50 -7.71 5.67 0.71
N LEU A 51 -8.35 5.39 -0.43
CA LEU A 51 -7.71 4.77 -1.59
C LEU A 51 -6.60 5.67 -2.16
N ASP A 52 -6.88 6.96 -2.33
CA ASP A 52 -5.89 7.93 -2.80
C ASP A 52 -4.68 8.03 -1.84
N LYS A 53 -4.94 8.10 -0.53
CA LYS A 53 -3.89 8.14 0.49
C LYS A 53 -3.07 6.84 0.52
N LYS A 54 -3.72 5.68 0.38
CA LYS A 54 -3.03 4.38 0.37
C LYS A 54 -2.10 4.23 -0.83
N LYS A 55 -2.50 4.76 -2.00
CA LYS A 55 -1.66 4.77 -3.20
C LYS A 55 -0.35 5.53 -2.96
N VAL A 56 -0.43 6.73 -2.39
CA VAL A 56 0.75 7.55 -2.10
C VAL A 56 1.67 6.86 -1.08
N ILE A 57 1.12 6.26 -0.03
CA ILE A 57 1.91 5.55 1.00
C ILE A 57 2.65 4.33 0.41
N LEU A 58 2.01 3.55 -0.46
CA LEU A 58 2.64 2.37 -1.06
C LEU A 58 3.82 2.74 -1.96
N GLU A 59 3.72 3.85 -2.68
CA GLU A 59 4.81 4.38 -3.50
C GLU A 59 6.02 4.77 -2.62
N ASP A 60 5.79 5.42 -1.47
CA ASP A 60 6.84 5.78 -0.52
C ASP A 60 7.49 4.53 0.13
N GLU A 61 6.70 3.54 0.54
CA GLU A 61 7.21 2.27 1.09
C GLU A 61 8.07 1.51 0.07
N MET A 62 7.64 1.47 -1.20
CA MET A 62 8.41 0.85 -2.27
C MET A 62 9.72 1.60 -2.55
N ASN A 63 9.69 2.93 -2.46
CA ASN A 63 10.89 3.76 -2.59
C ASN A 63 11.88 3.46 -1.47
N GLU A 64 11.44 3.38 -0.21
CA GLU A 64 12.30 3.03 0.93
C GLU A 64 12.91 1.63 0.78
N ILE A 65 12.13 0.63 0.36
CA ILE A 65 12.63 -0.73 0.12
C ILE A 65 13.70 -0.72 -0.99
N SER A 66 13.44 -0.01 -2.08
CA SER A 66 14.40 0.13 -3.18
C SER A 66 15.71 0.78 -2.73
N GLN A 67 15.63 1.86 -1.96
CA GLN A 67 16.81 2.53 -1.39
C GLN A 67 17.59 1.61 -0.44
N ASN A 68 16.88 0.86 0.40
CA ASN A 68 17.50 -0.11 1.31
C ASN A 68 18.25 -1.19 0.54
N ALA A 69 17.65 -1.76 -0.51
CA ALA A 69 18.32 -2.76 -1.36
C ALA A 69 19.62 -2.21 -1.98
N LEU A 70 19.58 -0.98 -2.51
CA LEU A 70 20.76 -0.32 -3.06
C LEU A 70 21.85 -0.09 -2.01
N LYS A 71 21.47 0.33 -0.80
CA LYS A 71 22.40 0.52 0.32
C LYS A 71 23.09 -0.79 0.69
N TYR A 72 22.34 -1.87 0.87
CA TYR A 72 22.92 -3.18 1.20
C TYR A 72 23.86 -3.69 0.11
N SER A 73 23.47 -3.60 -1.17
CA SER A 73 24.34 -4.02 -2.27
C SER A 73 25.66 -3.24 -2.31
N SER A 74 25.61 -1.94 -2.03
CA SER A 74 26.79 -1.06 -1.97
C SER A 74 27.70 -1.43 -0.79
N LEU A 75 27.13 -1.70 0.39
CA LEU A 75 27.87 -2.12 1.57
C LEU A 75 28.59 -3.46 1.35
N VAL A 76 27.91 -4.43 0.74
CA VAL A 76 28.51 -5.72 0.41
C VAL A 76 29.67 -5.53 -0.58
N LYS A 77 29.49 -4.69 -1.61
CA LYS A 77 30.56 -4.38 -2.57
C LYS A 77 31.78 -3.75 -1.90
N LEU A 78 31.58 -2.78 -1.01
CA LEU A 78 32.67 -2.15 -0.24
C LEU A 78 33.37 -3.15 0.69
N LEU A 79 32.62 -4.05 1.32
CA LEU A 79 33.18 -5.10 2.16
C LEU A 79 34.05 -6.06 1.33
N SER A 80 33.55 -6.52 0.18
CA SER A 80 34.34 -7.37 -0.74
C SER A 80 35.62 -6.67 -1.20
N GLN A 81 35.56 -5.37 -1.50
CA GLN A 81 36.75 -4.60 -1.84
C GLN A 81 37.77 -4.56 -0.70
N LYS A 82 37.33 -4.28 0.54
CA LYS A 82 38.21 -4.31 1.72
C LYS A 82 38.86 -5.68 1.93
N ILE A 83 38.08 -6.76 1.83
CA ILE A 83 38.59 -8.13 1.96
C ILE A 83 39.62 -8.44 0.86
N ASN A 84 39.37 -8.03 -0.38
CA ASN A 84 40.30 -8.22 -1.49
C ASN A 84 41.61 -7.45 -1.28
N ILE A 85 41.56 -6.23 -0.74
CA ILE A 85 42.75 -5.46 -0.37
C ILE A 85 43.54 -6.20 0.71
N LEU A 86 42.88 -6.64 1.79
CA LEU A 86 43.54 -7.39 2.87
C LEU A 86 44.19 -8.68 2.35
N LYS A 87 43.51 -9.41 1.46
CA LYS A 87 44.05 -10.61 0.80
C LYS A 87 45.29 -10.29 -0.06
N THR A 88 45.25 -9.19 -0.80
CA THR A 88 46.37 -8.74 -1.65
C THR A 88 47.58 -8.35 -0.80
N ILE A 89 47.37 -7.65 0.32
CA ILE A 89 48.45 -7.31 1.26
C ILE A 89 49.04 -8.59 1.87
N ALA A 90 48.19 -9.52 2.32
CA ALA A 90 48.64 -10.78 2.90
C ALA A 90 49.42 -11.67 1.91
N SER A 91 49.05 -11.65 0.62
CA SER A 91 49.76 -12.41 -0.41
C SER A 91 51.08 -11.75 -0.84
N GLN A 92 51.15 -10.42 -0.88
CA GLN A 92 52.38 -9.70 -1.19
C GLN A 92 53.39 -9.72 -0.04
N GLY A 93 52.94 -9.70 1.22
CA GLY A 93 53.81 -9.80 2.41
C GLY A 93 54.32 -11.20 2.73
N ARG A 94 53.90 -12.23 1.98
CA ARG A 94 54.39 -13.63 2.12
C ARG A 94 55.60 -13.93 1.22
N ARG A 95 56.04 -12.97 0.39
CA ARG A 95 57.28 -13.06 -0.39
C ARG A 95 58.47 -12.56 0.41
#